data_AF-A0A1R3X2Y9-F1
#
_entry.id   AF-A0A1R3X2Y9-F1
#
_cell.length_a   1.000
_cell.length_b   1.000
_cell.length_c   1.000
_cell.angle_alpha   90.00
_cell.angle_beta   90.00
_cell.angle_gamma   90.00
#
_symmetry.space_group_name_H-M   'P 1'
#
loop_
_entity.id
_entity.type
_entity.pdbx_description
1 polymer ?
#
loop_
_entity_poly.entity_id
_entity_poly.type
_entity_poly.pdbx_seq_one_letter_code
_entity_poly.pdbx_strand_id
1 'polypeptide(L)' 'MALQPDNTLISNREILIELVMKPLRAIGSMLEHMAVSNSRTLALQAISDIPEEELRAKGLTRADVVSMTFRHDA' A
#
# COMPACT_ATOMS: atom_id res chain seq x y z
N MET A 1 25.21 31.42 23.55
CA MET A 1 24.33 32.19 22.63
C MET A 1 25.01 32.19 21.28
N ALA A 2 24.45 31.74 20.17
CA ALA A 2 23.08 31.33 19.85
C ALA A 2 23.14 30.30 18.71
N LEU A 3 22.45 29.18 18.84
CA LEU A 3 21.99 28.40 17.69
C LEU A 3 20.81 29.19 17.10
N GLN A 4 21.10 30.18 16.27
CA GLN A 4 20.08 30.85 15.47
C GLN A 4 20.13 30.18 14.10
N PRO A 5 19.29 29.16 13.83
CA PRO A 5 19.12 28.70 12.46
C PRO A 5 18.58 29.89 11.67
N ASP A 6 19.20 30.17 10.52
CA ASP A 6 18.74 31.11 9.50
C ASP A 6 17.36 30.70 8.98
N ASN A 7 16.33 30.96 9.78
CA ASN A 7 14.92 30.80 9.44
C ASN A 7 14.34 32.10 8.84
N THR A 8 15.19 33.07 8.53
CA THR A 8 14.84 34.44 8.15
C THR A 8 14.37 34.60 6.70
N LEU A 9 14.45 33.54 5.88
CA LEU A 9 14.05 33.58 4.46
C LEU A 9 12.84 32.70 4.11
N ILE A 10 12.37 31.84 5.01
CA ILE A 10 11.13 31.10 4.78
C ILE A 10 9.98 31.92 5.34
N SER A 11 9.12 32.43 4.46
CA SER A 11 7.95 33.19 4.87
C SER A 11 7.04 32.31 5.72
N ASN A 12 6.43 32.84 6.79
CA ASN A 12 5.46 32.11 7.61
C ASN A 12 4.37 31.40 6.76
N ARG A 13 4.06 31.97 5.59
CA ARG A 13 3.14 31.39 4.60
C ARG A 13 3.66 30.08 3.98
N GLU A 14 4.95 29.97 3.71
CA GLU A 14 5.56 28.76 3.15
C GLU A 14 5.62 27.64 4.20
N ILE A 15 5.95 27.98 5.45
CA ILE A 15 5.86 27.04 6.58
C ILE A 15 4.42 26.55 6.77
N LEU A 16 3.43 27.45 6.66
CA LEU A 16 2.02 27.08 6.80
C LEU A 16 1.55 26.16 5.67
N ILE A 17 1.94 26.45 4.43
CA ILE A 17 1.62 25.60 3.28
C ILE A 17 2.28 24.24 3.42
N GLU A 18 3.56 24.20 3.82
CA GLU A 18 4.29 22.95 4.03
C GLU A 18 3.67 22.12 5.17
N LEU A 19 3.26 22.77 6.25
CA LEU A 19 2.60 22.13 7.40
C LEU A 19 1.24 21.53 7.03
N VAL A 20 0.47 22.18 6.16
CA VAL A 20 -0.84 21.67 5.71
C VAL A 20 -0.69 20.62 4.60
N MET A 21 0.25 20.80 3.67
CA MET A 21 0.43 19.89 2.53
C MET A 21 1.07 18.55 2.91
N LYS A 22 1.95 18.52 3.92
CA LYS A 22 2.59 17.28 4.40
C LYS A 22 1.57 16.22 4.86
N PRO A 23 0.63 16.50 5.79
CA PRO A 23 -0.35 15.52 6.21
C PRO A 23 -1.32 15.14 5.09
N LEU A 24 -1.70 16.07 4.21
CA LEU A 24 -2.56 15.76 3.06
C LEU A 24 -1.91 14.76 2.10
N ARG A 25 -0.62 14.93 1.77
CA ARG A 25 0.13 13.97 0.96
C ARG A 25 0.28 12.62 1.67
N ALA A 26 0.53 12.62 2.98
CA ALA A 26 0.62 11.39 3.77
C ALA A 26 -0.71 10.61 3.74
N ILE A 27 -1.85 11.29 3.92
CA ILE A 27 -3.19 10.69 3.83
C ILE A 27 -3.45 10.15 2.41
N GLY A 28 -3.11 10.91 1.37
CA GLY A 28 -3.23 10.45 -0.01
C GLY A 28 -2.43 9.19 -0.28
N SER A 29 -1.17 9.14 0.16
CA SER A 29 -0.33 7.94 0.04
C SER A 29 -0.86 6.77 0.85
N MET A 30 -1.43 7.02 2.04
CA MET A 30 -2.03 5.97 2.87
C MET A 30 -3.28 5.39 2.20
N LEU A 31 -4.14 6.23 1.61
CA LEU A 31 -5.32 5.79 0.85
C LEU A 31 -4.92 5.02 -0.40
N GLU A 32 -3.87 5.45 -1.11
CA GLU A 32 -3.30 4.72 -2.24
C GLU A 32 -2.75 3.35 -1.80
N HIS A 33 -2.01 3.29 -0.70
CA HIS A 33 -1.54 2.02 -0.14
C HIS A 33 -2.70 1.13 0.31
N MET A 34 -3.77 1.69 0.88
CA MET A 34 -4.97 0.95 1.27
C MET A 34 -5.75 0.44 0.04
N ALA A 35 -5.80 1.23 -1.03
CA ALA A 35 -6.44 0.85 -2.28
C ALA A 35 -5.63 -0.22 -3.03
N VAL A 36 -4.30 -0.14 -2.99
CA VAL A 36 -3.39 -1.16 -3.55
C VAL A 36 -3.37 -2.41 -2.66
N SER A 37 -3.49 -2.27 -1.34
CA SER A 37 -3.66 -3.36 -0.38
C SER A 37 -5.10 -3.90 -0.34
N ASN A 38 -5.85 -3.76 -1.44
CA ASN A 38 -7.12 -4.45 -1.61
C ASN A 38 -6.90 -5.93 -1.31
N SER A 39 -7.65 -6.47 -0.36
CA SER A 39 -7.50 -7.84 0.13
C SER A 39 -7.52 -8.86 -1.00
N ARG A 40 -8.26 -8.57 -2.08
CA ARG A 40 -8.29 -9.38 -3.30
C ARG A 40 -6.96 -9.38 -4.06
N THR A 41 -6.30 -8.24 -4.19
CA THR A 41 -4.99 -8.12 -4.85
C THR A 41 -3.92 -8.83 -4.06
N LEU A 42 -3.91 -8.67 -2.74
CA LEU A 42 -2.98 -9.38 -1.84
C LEU A 42 -3.22 -10.89 -1.87
N ALA A 43 -4.47 -11.34 -1.88
CA ALA A 43 -4.81 -12.75 -2.01
C ALA A 43 -4.36 -13.32 -3.37
N LEU A 44 -4.55 -12.59 -4.47
CA LEU A 44 -4.06 -13.01 -5.79
C LEU A 44 -2.52 -13.07 -5.85
N GLN A 45 -1.84 -12.10 -5.23
CA GLN A 45 -0.38 -12.11 -5.12
C GLN A 45 0.09 -13.33 -4.32
N ALA A 46 -0.52 -13.60 -3.17
CA ALA A 46 -0.21 -14.77 -2.37
C ALA A 46 -0.44 -16.09 -3.12
N ILE A 47 -1.49 -16.19 -3.95
CA ILE A 47 -1.75 -17.38 -4.79
C ILE A 47 -0.73 -17.49 -5.94
N SER A 48 -0.30 -16.36 -6.51
CA SER A 48 0.73 -16.31 -7.56
C SER A 48 2.09 -16.73 -7.03
N ASP A 49 2.40 -16.43 -5.77
CA ASP A 49 3.66 -16.78 -5.13
C ASP A 49 3.77 -18.27 -4.78
N ILE A 50 2.67 -19.05 -4.85
CA ILE A 50 2.71 -20.49 -4.63
C ILE A 50 3.38 -21.17 -5.84
N PRO A 51 4.47 -21.94 -5.64
CA PRO A 51 5.12 -22.65 -6.74
C PRO A 51 4.21 -23.72 -7.34
N GLU A 52 4.26 -23.86 -8.68
CA GLU A 52 3.45 -24.83 -9.44
C GLU A 52 3.66 -26.28 -8.97
N GLU A 53 4.86 -26.63 -8.56
CA GLU A 53 5.21 -27.97 -8.08
C GLU A 53 4.44 -28.32 -6.80
N GLU A 54 4.24 -27.34 -5.91
CA GLU A 54 3.48 -27.52 -4.68
C GLU A 54 1.98 -27.64 -4.96
N LEU A 55 1.47 -26.87 -5.93
CA LEU A 55 0.08 -27.00 -6.39
C LEU A 55 -0.17 -28.40 -6.95
N ARG A 56 0.72 -28.89 -7.82
CA ARG A 56 0.65 -30.22 -8.41
C ARG A 56 0.79 -31.34 -7.38
N ALA A 57 1.68 -31.18 -6.39
CA ALA A 57 1.82 -32.14 -5.28
C ALA A 57 0.53 -32.26 -4.46
N LYS A 58 -0.24 -31.17 -4.36
CA LYS A 58 -1.56 -31.14 -3.72
C LYS A 58 -2.71 -31.58 -4.65
N GLY A 59 -2.42 -31.93 -5.91
CA GLY A 59 -3.43 -32.27 -6.92
C GLY A 59 -4.32 -31.09 -7.30
N LEU A 60 -3.88 -29.86 -7.04
CA LEU A 60 -4.63 -28.63 -7.28
C LEU A 60 -4.07 -27.89 -8.49
N THR A 61 -4.95 -27.20 -9.22
CA THR A 61 -4.54 -26.20 -10.20
C THR A 61 -4.59 -24.80 -9.58
N ARG A 62 -3.90 -23.83 -10.18
CA ARG A 62 -3.98 -22.44 -9.70
C ARG A 62 -5.40 -21.88 -9.78
N ALA A 63 -6.20 -22.32 -10.77
CA ALA A 63 -7.62 -21.95 -10.88
C ALA A 63 -8.45 -22.47 -9.70
N ASP A 64 -8.18 -23.69 -9.23
CA ASP A 64 -8.87 -24.27 -8.07
C ASP A 64 -8.59 -23.43 -6.82
N VAL A 65 -7.34 -23.06 -6.57
CA VAL A 65 -6.95 -22.23 -5.42
C VAL A 65 -7.62 -20.85 -5.46
N VAL A 66 -7.69 -20.23 -6.63
CA VAL A 66 -8.41 -18.96 -6.82
C VAL A 66 -9.90 -19.13 -6.51
N SER A 67 -10.54 -20.17 -7.04
CA SER A 67 -11.97 -20.43 -6.80
C SER A 67 -12.29 -20.71 -5.32
N MET A 68 -11.38 -21.40 -4.61
CA MET A 68 -11.51 -21.68 -3.19
C MET A 68 -11.36 -20.41 -2.34
N THR A 69 -10.47 -19.50 -2.74
CA THR A 69 -10.18 -18.26 -2.02
C THR A 69 -11.29 -17.22 -2.20
N PHE A 70 -11.88 -17.14 -3.40
CA PHE A 70 -12.93 -16.16 -3.74
C PHE A 70 -14.33 -16.79 -3.85
N ARG A 71 -14.59 -17.89 -3.15
CA ARG A 71 -15.86 -18.64 -3.21
C ARG A 71 -17.12 -17.79 -2.93
N HIS A 72 -16.97 -16.67 -2.22
CA HIS A 72 -18.06 -15.77 -1.84
C HIS A 72 -18.29 -14.60 -2.82
N ASP A 73 -17.49 -14.46 -3.88
CA ASP A 73 -17.63 -13.41 -4.90
C ASP A 73 -18.53 -13.82 -6.09
N ALA A 74 -19.22 -14.97 -5.99
CA ALA A 74 -20.08 -15.56 -7.02
C ALA A 74 -21.58 -15.45 -6.70
#